data_AF-A0A2V7R8M3-F1
#
_entry.id   AF-A0A2V7R8M3-F1
#
_cell.length_a   1.000
_cell.length_b   1.000
_cell.length_c   1.000
_cell.angle_alpha   90.00
_cell.angle_beta   90.00
_cell.angle_gamma   90.00
#
_symmetry.space_group_name_H-M   'P 1'
#
loop_
_entity.id
_entity.type
_entity.pdbx_description
1 polymer ?
#
loop_
_entity_poly.entity_id
_entity_poly.type
_entity_poly.pdbx_seq_one_letter_code
_entity_poly.pdbx_strand_id
1 'polypeptide(L)' 'MTTQPPGSAKSVPYPPHWENVADLRVFRATAGEWEKLIGWRTDMRKRGWKLLKVTSEETEVVAIFGRTKTKE' A
#
# COMPACT_ATOMS: atom_id res chain seq x y z
N MET A 1 34.07 1.65 -19.18
CA MET A 1 32.64 2.00 -19.30
C MET A 1 31.87 0.71 -19.09
N THR A 2 31.27 0.53 -17.91
CA THR A 2 30.81 -0.79 -17.46
C THR A 2 29.41 -1.07 -17.98
N THR A 3 29.30 -2.06 -18.88
CA THR A 3 28.05 -2.59 -19.45
C THR A 3 27.24 -3.30 -18.37
N GLN A 4 26.01 -2.84 -18.11
CA GLN A 4 25.07 -3.44 -17.17
C GLN A 4 24.37 -4.65 -17.82
N PRO A 5 24.17 -5.78 -17.12
CA PRO A 5 23.59 -7.00 -17.70
C PRO A 5 22.05 -6.87 -17.85
N PRO A 6 21.43 -7.54 -18.84
CA PRO A 6 19.99 -7.54 -19.05
C PRO A 6 19.32 -8.48 -18.02
N GLY A 7 19.21 -8.02 -16.78
CA GLY A 7 18.60 -8.76 -15.69
C GLY A 7 17.52 -7.93 -15.01
N SER A 8 16.26 -8.33 -15.19
CA SER A 8 15.08 -7.85 -14.45
C SER A 8 14.57 -6.47 -14.85
N ALA A 9 14.03 -6.34 -16.06
CA ALA A 9 12.99 -5.33 -16.28
C ALA A 9 11.88 -5.67 -15.27
N LYS A 10 11.76 -4.88 -14.19
CA LYS A 10 10.68 -5.02 -13.22
C LYS A 10 9.40 -4.95 -14.04
N SER A 11 8.68 -6.06 -14.13
CA SER A 11 7.37 -6.10 -14.77
C SER A 11 6.52 -5.06 -14.06
N VAL A 12 6.35 -3.88 -14.65
CA VAL A 12 5.48 -2.86 -14.07
C VAL A 12 4.08 -3.38 -14.34
N PRO A 13 3.37 -3.91 -13.32
CA PRO A 13 2.14 -4.68 -13.56
C PRO A 13 0.99 -3.80 -14.04
N TYR A 14 1.18 -2.48 -14.00
CA TYR A 14 0.18 -1.48 -14.34
C TYR A 14 0.82 -0.35 -15.18
N PRO A 15 0.02 0.35 -16.01
CA PRO A 15 0.51 1.50 -16.77
C PRO A 15 1.08 2.62 -15.86
N PRO A 16 2.14 3.34 -16.28
CA PRO A 16 2.76 4.39 -15.45
C PRO A 16 1.80 5.51 -15.01
N HIS A 17 0.79 5.84 -15.82
CA HIS A 17 -0.19 6.89 -15.48
C HIS A 17 -1.06 6.52 -14.26
N TRP A 18 -1.14 5.24 -13.86
CA TRP A 18 -1.84 4.83 -12.64
C TRP A 18 -1.13 5.26 -11.37
N GLU A 19 0.19 5.45 -11.41
CA GLU A 19 0.92 6.01 -10.27
C GLU A 19 0.48 7.45 -9.96
N ASN A 20 -0.17 8.12 -10.92
CA ASN A 20 -0.65 9.49 -10.79
C ASN A 20 -2.12 9.61 -10.34
N VAL A 21 -2.88 8.51 -10.25
CA VAL A 21 -4.31 8.59 -9.88
C VAL A 21 -4.57 8.43 -8.39
N ALA A 22 -3.74 7.67 -7.68
CA ALA A 22 -3.93 7.40 -6.26
C ALA A 22 -2.62 7.06 -5.56
N ASP A 23 -2.54 7.41 -4.28
CA ASP A 23 -1.54 6.91 -3.36
C ASP A 23 -2.09 5.66 -2.65
N LEU A 24 -1.22 4.66 -2.42
CA LEU A 24 -1.51 3.47 -1.63
C LEU A 24 -0.56 3.35 -0.43
N ARG A 25 -1.06 2.85 0.69
CA ARG A 25 -0.27 2.52 1.88
C ARG A 25 -0.65 1.13 2.36
N VAL A 26 0.36 0.33 2.67
CA VAL A 26 0.19 -1.03 3.20
C VAL A 26 0.81 -1.09 4.58
N PHE A 27 0.02 -1.48 5.57
CA PHE A 27 0.49 -1.78 6.92
C PHE A 27 0.42 -3.29 7.13
N ARG A 28 1.45 -3.85 7.75
CA ARG A 28 1.52 -5.26 8.14
C ARG A 28 1.72 -5.34 9.64
N ALA A 29 1.02 -6.25 10.30
CA ALA A 29 1.20 -6.63 11.68
C ALA A 29 1.12 -8.14 11.80
N THR A 30 1.65 -8.69 12.89
CA THR A 30 1.37 -10.09 13.23
C THR A 30 -0.08 -10.23 13.67
N ALA A 31 -0.64 -11.45 13.61
CA ALA A 31 -2.00 -11.71 14.06
C ALA A 31 -2.24 -11.31 15.53
N GLY A 32 -1.22 -11.44 16.39
CA GLY A 32 -1.26 -11.03 17.80
C GLY A 32 -1.32 -9.52 18.03
N GLU A 33 -1.00 -8.71 17.01
CA GLU A 33 -0.98 -7.25 17.08
C GLU A 33 -2.15 -6.60 16.32
N TRP A 34 -3.25 -7.33 16.14
CA TRP A 34 -4.41 -6.90 15.37
C TRP A 34 -4.99 -5.55 15.85
N GLU A 35 -4.85 -5.22 17.14
CA GLU A 35 -5.31 -3.95 17.73
C GLU A 35 -4.70 -2.72 17.06
N LYS A 36 -3.50 -2.84 16.48
CA LYS A 36 -2.84 -1.77 15.72
C LYS A 36 -3.70 -1.30 14.54
N LEU A 37 -4.57 -2.16 13.99
CA LEU A 37 -5.50 -1.83 12.92
C LEU A 37 -6.44 -0.68 13.27
N ILE A 38 -6.91 -0.61 14.52
CA ILE A 38 -7.80 0.45 14.99
C ILE A 38 -7.05 1.80 14.98
N GLY A 39 -5.81 1.79 15.46
CA GLY A 39 -4.91 2.94 15.44
C GLY A 39 -4.64 3.43 14.01
N TRP A 40 -4.26 2.52 13.11
CA TRP A 40 -4.01 2.84 11.71
C TRP A 40 -5.25 3.41 11.02
N ARG A 41 -6.42 2.79 11.21
CA ARG A 41 -7.67 3.26 10.61
C ARG A 41 -7.98 4.68 11.07
N THR A 42 -7.75 4.99 12.34
CA THR A 42 -8.00 6.31 12.91
C THR A 42 -7.04 7.36 12.35
N ASP A 43 -5.73 7.09 12.33
CA ASP A 43 -4.72 8.02 11.78
C ASP A 43 -4.91 8.23 10.27
N MET A 44 -5.11 7.16 9.51
CA MET A 44 -5.34 7.22 8.07
C MET A 44 -6.61 7.99 7.73
N ARG A 45 -7.74 7.72 8.43
CA ARG A 45 -8.99 8.46 8.22
C ARG A 45 -8.82 9.96 8.47
N LYS A 46 -8.10 10.37 9.53
CA LYS A 46 -7.82 11.79 9.81
C LYS A 46 -7.05 12.48 8.68
N ARG A 47 -6.23 11.73 7.95
CA ARG A 47 -5.42 12.22 6.82
C ARG A 47 -6.13 12.08 5.46
N GLY A 48 -7.41 11.75 5.45
CA GLY A 48 -8.21 11.58 4.23
C GLY A 48 -7.99 10.27 3.48
N TRP A 49 -7.32 9.29 4.10
CA TRP A 49 -7.14 7.96 3.52
C TRP A 49 -8.33 7.05 3.83
N LYS A 50 -8.67 6.19 2.87
CA LYS A 50 -9.75 5.19 3.00
C LYS A 50 -9.15 3.81 3.15
N LEU A 51 -9.66 3.02 4.10
CA LEU A 51 -9.35 1.60 4.21
C LEU A 51 -10.02 0.87 3.05
N LEU A 52 -9.21 0.25 2.18
CA LEU A 52 -9.68 -0.44 0.97
C LEU A 52 -9.86 -1.93 1.20
N LYS A 53 -8.89 -2.56 1.88
CA LYS A 53 -8.90 -4.00 2.14
C LYS A 53 -8.15 -4.32 3.42
N VAL A 54 -8.65 -5.29 4.17
CA VAL A 54 -7.92 -5.95 5.23
C VAL A 54 -7.88 -7.43 4.88
N THR A 55 -6.70 -8.04 4.94
CA THR A 55 -6.55 -9.49 4.91
C THR A 55 -5.98 -9.92 6.25
N SER A 56 -6.54 -10.99 6.80
CA SER A 56 -6.03 -11.64 8.00
C SER A 56 -5.73 -13.07 7.62
N GLU A 57 -4.46 -13.45 7.69
CA GLU A 57 -3.98 -14.82 7.62
C GLU A 57 -3.56 -15.26 9.03
N GLU A 58 -3.23 -16.54 9.22
CA GLU A 58 -2.92 -17.11 10.54
C GLU A 58 -1.79 -16.36 11.26
N THR A 59 -0.83 -15.82 10.51
CA THR A 59 0.35 -15.15 11.08
C THR A 59 0.37 -13.64 10.90
N GLU A 60 -0.38 -13.10 9.93
CA GLU A 60 -0.32 -11.68 9.59
C GLU A 60 -1.67 -11.03 9.32
N VAL A 61 -1.75 -9.76 9.67
CA VAL A 61 -2.82 -8.85 9.27
C VAL A 61 -2.23 -7.79 8.35
N VAL A 62 -2.80 -7.66 7.16
CA VAL A 62 -2.41 -6.66 6.17
C VAL A 62 -3.56 -5.70 5.94
N ALA A 63 -3.31 -4.40 6.09
CA ALA A 63 -4.28 -3.35 5.84
C ALA A 63 -3.82 -2.46 4.68
N ILE A 64 -4.66 -2.34 3.67
CA ILE A 64 -4.41 -1.55 2.47
C ILE A 64 -5.29 -0.30 2.52
N PHE A 65 -4.64 0.87 2.49
CA PHE A 65 -5.28 2.16 2.43
C PHE A 65 -5.02 2.82 1.08
N GLY A 66 -5.99 3.60 0.61
CA GLY A 66 -5.85 4.40 -0.61
C GLY A 66 -6.38 5.80 -0.45
N ARG A 67 -5.79 6.72 -1.23
CA ARG A 67 -6.22 8.10 -1.35
C ARG A 67 -6.07 8.54 -2.81
N THR A 68 -7.14 9.02 -3.41
CA THR A 68 -7.10 9.57 -4.77
C THR A 68 -6.32 10.88 -4.78
N LYS A 69 -5.42 11.07 -5.75
CA LYS A 69 -4.77 12.35 -5.97
C LYS A 69 -5.78 13.27 -6.65
N THR A 70 -6.12 14.39 -6.03
CA THR A 70 -6.86 15.46 -6.72
C THR A 70 -5.90 16.07 -7.75
N LYS A 71 -6.35 16.18 -9.01
CA LYS A 71 -5.66 17.05 -9.97
C LYS A 71 -5.66 18.45 -9.36
N GLU A 72 -4.49 18.99 -9.07
CA GLU A 72 -4.33 20.44 -8.88
C GLU A 72 -4.69 21.17 -10.17
#